data_AF-A0A537G1P5-F1
#
_entry.id   AF-A0A537G1P5-F1
#
_cell.length_a   1.000
_cell.length_b   1.000
_cell.length_c   1.000
_cell.angle_alpha   90.00
_cell.angle_beta   90.00
_cell.angle_gamma   90.00
#
_symmetry.space_group_name_H-M   'P 1'
#
loop_
_entity.id
_entity.type
_entity.pdbx_description
1 polymer ?
#
loop_
_entity_poly.entity_id
_entity_poly.type
_entity_poly.pdbx_seq_one_letter_code
_entity_poly.pdbx_strand_id
1 'polypeptide(L)'
;MAMNTNYLYLLVFAALIAETDIEVNLSSIIASNAYVSVLLGIAATKAILIAMFYQHLKYEPKSLSSWVIIGLVIASLLMGLSFVQLHVGHP
;
A
#
# COMPACT_ATOMS: atom_id res chain seq x y z
N MET A 1 -18.30 -8.17 -23.21
CA MET A 1 -18.62 -8.98 -22.03
C MET A 1 -18.60 -8.03 -20.83
N ALA A 2 -19.76 -7.56 -20.37
CA ALA A 2 -19.82 -6.61 -19.26
C ALA A 2 -19.46 -7.35 -17.97
N MET A 3 -18.22 -7.21 -17.52
CA MET A 3 -17.79 -7.78 -16.25
C MET A 3 -18.57 -7.08 -15.14
N ASN A 4 -19.43 -7.82 -14.45
CA ASN A 4 -20.26 -7.29 -13.38
C ASN A 4 -19.35 -6.77 -12.26
N THR A 5 -19.61 -5.54 -11.80
CA THR A 5 -18.75 -4.78 -10.90
C THR A 5 -18.38 -5.56 -9.63
N ASN A 6 -19.28 -6.41 -9.12
CA ASN A 6 -19.02 -7.30 -7.99
C ASN A 6 -17.88 -8.31 -8.27
N TYR A 7 -17.78 -8.82 -9.49
CA TYR A 7 -16.71 -9.73 -9.88
C TYR A 7 -15.38 -9.00 -10.00
N LEU A 8 -15.36 -7.72 -10.38
CA LEU A 8 -14.13 -6.91 -10.39
C LEU A 8 -13.58 -6.76 -8.97
N TYR A 9 -14.43 -6.48 -7.98
CA TYR A 9 -14.01 -6.42 -6.59
C TYR A 9 -13.43 -7.74 -6.09
N LEU A 10 -14.08 -8.87 -6.38
CA LEU A 10 -13.56 -10.18 -5.97
C LEU A 10 -12.24 -10.54 -6.65
N LEU A 11 -12.02 -10.12 -7.89
CA LEU A 11 -10.75 -10.34 -8.59
C LEU A 11 -9.62 -9.49 -7.99
N VAL A 12 -9.89 -8.22 -7.67
CA VAL A 12 -8.93 -7.37 -6.97
C VAL A 12 -8.65 -7.92 -5.57
N PHE A 13 -9.67 -8.43 -4.87
CA PHE A 13 -9.49 -9.12 -3.58
C PHE A 13 -8.50 -10.28 -3.67
N ALA A 14 -8.71 -11.15 -4.67
CA ALA A 14 -7.85 -12.31 -4.90
C ALA A 14 -6.41 -11.89 -5.23
N ALA A 15 -6.23 -10.81 -6.01
CA ALA A 15 -4.91 -10.25 -6.30
C ALA A 15 -4.20 -9.75 -5.02
N LEU A 16 -4.91 -9.06 -4.12
CA LEU A 16 -4.36 -8.58 -2.84
C LEU A 16 -3.93 -9.75 -1.92
N ILE A 17 -4.69 -10.86 -1.93
CA ILE A 17 -4.33 -12.08 -1.21
C ILE A 17 -3.06 -12.69 -1.80
N ALA A 18 -3.00 -12.84 -3.12
CA ALA A 18 -1.84 -13.39 -3.81
C ALA A 18 -0.57 -12.56 -3.56
N GLU A 19 -0.67 -11.22 -3.61
CA GLU A 19 0.45 -10.33 -3.26
C GLU A 19 0.95 -10.55 -1.83
N THR A 20 0.04 -10.78 -0.88
CA THR A 20 0.41 -11.03 0.53
C THR A 20 1.11 -12.37 0.70
N ASP A 21 0.62 -13.40 0.00
CA ASP A 21 1.27 -14.71 0.02
C ASP A 21 2.68 -14.65 -0.57
N ILE A 22 2.85 -13.88 -1.65
CA ILE A 22 4.17 -13.60 -2.23
C ILE A 22 5.07 -12.89 -1.23
N GLU A 23 4.60 -11.83 -0.54
CA GLU A 23 5.40 -11.10 0.48
C GLU A 23 5.89 -12.00 1.61
N VAL A 24 5.01 -12.84 2.16
CA VAL A 24 5.35 -13.74 3.28
C VAL A 24 6.42 -14.74 2.85
N ASN A 25 6.28 -15.28 1.64
CA ASN A 25 7.23 -16.26 1.10
C ASN A 25 8.46 -15.61 0.44
N LEU A 26 8.47 -14.30 0.24
CA LEU A 26 9.56 -13.60 -0.46
C LEU A 26 10.91 -13.79 0.26
N SER A 27 10.87 -13.89 1.59
CA SER A 27 12.06 -14.13 2.43
C SER A 27 12.77 -15.44 2.12
N SER A 28 12.04 -16.43 1.59
CA SER A 28 12.60 -17.71 1.16
C SER A 28 13.21 -17.67 -0.24
N ILE A 29 12.90 -16.63 -1.03
CA ILE A 29 13.25 -16.52 -2.46
C ILE A 29 14.40 -15.52 -2.67
N ILE A 30 14.42 -14.42 -1.93
CA ILE A 30 15.37 -13.31 -2.13
C ILE A 30 16.03 -12.92 -0.80
N ALA A 31 17.32 -13.19 -0.67
CA ALA A 31 18.17 -12.75 0.45
C ALA A 31 19.05 -11.52 0.13
N SER A 32 18.74 -10.81 -0.95
CA SER A 32 19.52 -9.67 -1.47
C SER A 32 19.06 -8.34 -0.87
N ASN A 33 19.93 -7.32 -0.89
CA ASN A 33 19.59 -5.93 -0.56
C ASN A 33 18.39 -5.38 -1.38
N ALA A 34 18.06 -6.00 -2.51
CA ALA A 34 16.87 -5.67 -3.29
C ALA A 34 15.55 -6.06 -2.59
N TYR A 35 15.58 -6.91 -1.55
CA TYR A 35 14.41 -7.41 -0.83
C TYR A 35 13.50 -6.28 -0.33
N VAL A 36 14.09 -5.25 0.29
CA VAL A 36 13.34 -4.12 0.83
C VAL A 36 12.67 -3.30 -0.28
N SER A 37 13.37 -3.08 -1.40
CA SER A 37 12.81 -2.34 -2.54
C SER A 37 11.66 -3.09 -3.21
N VAL A 38 11.75 -4.42 -3.29
CA VAL A 38 10.68 -5.26 -3.86
C VAL A 38 9.46 -5.26 -2.95
N LEU A 39 9.63 -5.44 -1.63
CA LEU A 39 8.53 -5.33 -0.67
C LEU A 39 7.85 -3.97 -0.74
N LEU A 40 8.63 -2.88 -0.82
CA LEU A 40 8.08 -1.54 -0.93
C LEU A 40 7.24 -1.36 -2.21
N GLY A 41 7.69 -1.95 -3.33
CA GLY A 41 6.94 -1.96 -4.58
C GLY A 41 5.62 -2.73 -4.50
N ILE A 42 5.61 -3.89 -3.85
CA ILE A 42 4.40 -4.69 -3.63
C ILE A 42 3.42 -3.93 -2.72
N ALA A 43 3.91 -3.37 -1.61
CA ALA A 43 3.10 -2.56 -0.70
C ALA A 43 2.48 -1.33 -1.39
N ALA A 44 3.24 -0.66 -2.28
CA ALA A 44 2.73 0.47 -3.06
C ALA A 44 1.62 0.04 -4.03
N THR A 45 1.79 -1.09 -4.71
CA THR A 45 0.79 -1.63 -5.65
C THR A 45 -0.51 -1.98 -4.93
N LYS A 46 -0.40 -2.64 -3.77
CA LYS A 46 -1.52 -2.96 -2.87
C LYS A 46 -2.28 -1.70 -2.45
N ALA A 47 -1.57 -0.65 -2.03
CA ALA A 47 -2.17 0.63 -1.64
C ALA A 47 -2.95 1.28 -2.80
N ILE A 48 -2.42 1.24 -4.03
CA ILE A 48 -3.09 1.79 -5.22
C ILE A 48 -4.36 1.00 -5.53
N LEU A 49 -4.31 -0.34 -5.50
CA LEU A 49 -5.48 -1.19 -5.75
C LEU A 49 -6.58 -0.94 -4.72
N ILE A 50 -6.23 -0.80 -3.45
CA ILE A 50 -7.17 -0.47 -2.38
C ILE A 50 -7.76 0.93 -2.60
N ALA A 51 -6.94 1.93 -2.93
CA ALA A 51 -7.40 3.30 -3.16
C ALA A 51 -8.34 3.42 -4.37
N MET A 52 -8.07 2.69 -5.46
CA MET A 52 -8.87 2.77 -6.69
C MET A 52 -10.17 1.97 -6.63
N PHE A 53 -10.17 0.83 -5.93
CA PHE A 53 -11.32 -0.07 -5.90
C PHE A 53 -12.05 -0.03 -4.55
N TYR A 54 -11.36 -0.23 -3.43
CA TYR A 54 -12.00 -0.41 -2.13
C TYR A 54 -12.33 0.87 -1.38
N GLN A 55 -11.52 1.91 -1.52
CA GLN A 55 -11.88 3.22 -1.01
C GLN A 55 -12.94 3.83 -1.94
N HIS A 56 -14.00 4.39 -1.34
CA HIS A 56 -15.07 5.10 -2.08
C HIS A 56 -14.60 6.41 -2.76
N LEU A 57 -13.28 6.65 -2.82
CA LEU A 57 -12.63 7.79 -3.45
C LEU A 57 -13.00 8.00 -4.92
N LYS A 58 -13.37 6.92 -5.62
CA LYS A 58 -13.85 6.99 -7.00
C LYS A 58 -15.24 7.65 -7.11
N TYR A 59 -16.04 7.62 -6.06
CA TYR A 59 -17.45 8.04 -6.05
C TYR A 59 -17.74 9.25 -5.13
N GLU A 60 -16.75 9.73 -4.37
CA GLU A 60 -16.87 10.89 -3.48
C GLU A 60 -16.36 12.21 -4.09
N PRO A 61 -16.83 13.38 -3.63
CA PRO A 61 -16.32 14.67 -4.09
C PRO A 61 -14.81 14.78 -3.82
N LYS A 62 -14.08 15.34 -4.80
CA LYS A 62 -12.59 15.48 -4.80
C LYS A 62 -11.99 16.07 -3.52
N SER A 63 -12.79 16.80 -2.73
CA SER A 63 -12.41 17.35 -1.42
C SER A 63 -12.10 16.27 -0.37
N LEU A 64 -12.91 15.19 -0.28
CA LEU A 64 -12.63 14.08 0.64
C LEU A 64 -11.44 13.23 0.19
N SER A 65 -11.23 13.09 -1.12
CA SER A 65 -10.05 12.41 -1.65
C SER A 65 -8.75 13.15 -1.35
N SER A 66 -8.78 14.48 -1.31
CA SER A 66 -7.63 15.29 -0.90
C SER A 66 -7.23 15.05 0.56
N TRP A 67 -8.20 14.73 1.43
CA TRP A 67 -7.93 14.44 2.85
C TRP A 67 -7.11 13.17 3.05
N VAL A 68 -7.33 12.13 2.23
CA VAL A 68 -6.53 10.89 2.30
C VAL A 68 -5.07 11.17 1.92
N ILE A 69 -4.84 11.99 0.90
CA ILE A 69 -3.47 12.37 0.48
C ILE A 69 -2.79 13.20 1.59
N ILE A 70 -3.50 14.16 2.18
CA ILE A 70 -2.98 14.96 3.30
C ILE A 70 -2.62 14.05 4.48
N GLY A 71 -3.50 13.10 4.83
CA GLY A 71 -3.23 12.09 5.86
C GLY A 71 -1.99 11.26 5.54
N LEU A 72 -1.83 10.83 4.29
CA LEU A 72 -0.66 10.06 3.84
C LEU A 72 0.64 10.87 3.98
N VAL A 73 0.62 12.16 3.61
CA VAL A 73 1.78 13.05 3.71
C VAL A 73 2.17 13.27 5.18
N ILE A 74 1.19 13.56 6.04
CA ILE A 74 1.43 13.75 7.48
C ILE A 74 1.96 12.46 8.11
N ALA A 75 1.36 11.30 7.81
CA ALA A 75 1.81 10.02 8.32
C ALA A 75 3.25 9.70 7.88
N SER A 76 3.59 9.97 6.62
CA SER A 76 4.93 9.76 6.08
C SER A 76 5.97 10.67 6.75
N LEU A 77 5.65 11.96 6.93
CA LEU A 77 6.50 12.91 7.65
C LEU A 77 6.70 12.52 9.11
N LEU A 78 5.63 12.12 9.80
CA LEU A 78 5.69 11.74 11.21
C LEU A 78 6.50 10.45 11.41
N MET A 79 6.30 9.44 10.56
CA MET A 79 7.14 8.24 10.55
C MET A 79 8.61 8.60 10.32
N GLY A 80 8.91 9.39 9.28
CA GLY A 80 10.27 9.82 8.97
C GLY A 80 10.95 10.53 10.14
N LEU A 81 10.26 11.48 10.78
CA LEU A 81 10.76 12.18 11.97
C LEU A 81 11.00 11.22 13.14
N SER A 82 10.08 10.28 13.37
CA SER A 82 10.20 9.29 14.45
C SER A 82 11.44 8.41 14.28
N PHE A 83 11.74 7.96 13.05
CA PHE A 83 12.94 7.19 12.76
C PHE A 83 14.22 8.01 12.96
N VAL A 84 14.24 9.28 12.55
CA VAL A 84 15.38 10.17 12.77
C VAL A 84 15.61 10.39 14.27
N GLN A 85 14.55 10.62 15.05
CA GLN A 85 14.65 10.78 16.50
C GLN A 85 15.14 9.51 17.20
N LEU A 86 14.67 8.33 16.79
CA LEU A 86 15.15 7.06 17.34
C LEU A 86 16.62 6.78 16.99
N HIS A 87 17.08 7.18 15.79
CA HIS A 87 18.46 7.01 15.38
C HIS A 87 19.41 8.00 16.08
N VAL A 88 18.97 9.23 16.32
CA VAL A 88 19.76 10.28 17.00
C VAL A 88 19.72 10.15 18.52
N GLY A 89 18.71 9.48 19.07
CA GLY A 89 18.49 9.32 20.51
C GLY A 89 19.32 8.23 21.20
N HIS A 90 20.14 7.47 20.47
CA HIS A 90 21.06 6.48 21.02
C HIS A 90 22.52 6.91 20.73
N PRO A 91 23.38 7.11 21.77
CA PRO A 91 24.83 7.29 21.58
C PRO A 91 25.52 5.99 21.14
#